data_AF-A0A7S3MNV1-F1
#
_entry.id   AF-A0A7S3MNV1-F1
#
_cell.length_a   1.000
_cell.length_b   1.000
_cell.length_c   1.000
_cell.angle_alpha   90.00
_cell.angle_beta   90.00
_cell.angle_gamma   90.00
#
_symmetry.space_group_name_H-M   'P 1'
#
loop_
_entity.id
_entity.type
_entity.pdbx_description
1 polymer ?
#
loop_
_entity_poly.entity_id
_entity_poly.type
_entity_poly.pdbx_seq_one_letter_code
_entity_poly.pdbx_strand_id
1 'polypeptide(L)'
;DKMLEHKVVDLVAGPDAYRDLPRLLSLLDSDSTEEAMNVQLSQDETYADILPVRRDKEALNAWISIMRGCNNMCSFCIVPFVRGRERNRPASSIVDEVRYLRDEGVKEVTLL
;
A
#
# COMPACT_ATOMS: atom_id res chain seq x y z
N ASP A 1 -17.21 -13.16 2.48
CA ASP A 1 -15.99 -13.66 1.80
C ASP A 1 -15.53 -14.88 2.58
N LYS A 2 -15.29 -16.00 1.90
CA LYS A 2 -15.22 -17.33 2.55
C LYS A 2 -14.16 -17.41 3.67
N MET A 3 -13.17 -16.53 3.66
CA MET A 3 -12.09 -16.52 4.65
C MET A 3 -12.57 -16.14 6.06
N LEU A 4 -13.40 -15.11 6.19
CA LEU A 4 -13.96 -14.69 7.49
C LEU A 4 -15.08 -15.65 7.94
N GLU A 5 -15.91 -16.09 6.99
CA GLU A 5 -16.99 -17.05 7.23
C GLU A 5 -16.47 -18.40 7.76
N HIS A 6 -15.33 -18.88 7.25
CA HIS A 6 -14.67 -20.10 7.74
C HIS A 6 -13.75 -19.87 8.95
N LYS A 7 -13.70 -18.66 9.50
CA LYS A 7 -12.86 -18.27 10.66
C LYS A 7 -11.39 -18.67 10.53
N VAL A 8 -10.83 -18.58 9.32
CA VAL A 8 -9.41 -18.89 9.08
C VAL A 8 -8.49 -17.69 9.33
N VAL A 9 -9.06 -16.49 9.45
CA VAL A 9 -8.36 -15.22 9.68
C VAL A 9 -9.24 -14.30 10.52
N ASP A 10 -8.60 -13.41 11.30
CA ASP A 10 -9.29 -12.42 12.14
C ASP A 10 -9.57 -11.11 11.39
N LEU A 11 -8.73 -10.76 10.41
CA LEU A 11 -8.81 -9.50 9.65
C LEU A 11 -8.50 -9.71 8.18
N VAL A 12 -9.24 -9.01 7.31
CA VAL A 12 -9.02 -9.00 5.86
C VAL A 12 -8.87 -7.56 5.37
N ALA A 13 -7.69 -7.24 4.84
CA ALA A 13 -7.38 -5.95 4.25
C ALA A 13 -7.01 -6.11 2.77
N GLY A 14 -7.72 -5.40 1.91
CA GLY A 14 -7.43 -5.27 0.49
C GLY A 14 -6.22 -4.36 0.24
N PRO A 15 -5.74 -4.30 -1.01
CA PRO A 15 -4.51 -3.58 -1.36
C PRO A 15 -4.61 -2.05 -1.27
N ASP A 16 -5.80 -1.51 -0.97
CA ASP A 16 -6.08 -0.08 -0.76
C ASP A 16 -6.46 0.23 0.68
N ALA A 17 -6.59 -0.77 1.54
CA ALA A 17 -7.08 -0.60 2.90
C ALA A 17 -5.98 -0.18 3.89
N TYR A 18 -4.78 0.16 3.43
CA TYR A 18 -3.63 0.42 4.32
C TYR A 18 -3.90 1.53 5.34
N ARG A 19 -4.53 2.63 4.91
CA ARG A 19 -4.91 3.73 5.81
C ARG A 19 -6.02 3.37 6.79
N ASP A 20 -6.78 2.34 6.47
CA ASP A 20 -7.89 1.84 7.28
C ASP A 20 -7.44 0.78 8.31
N LEU A 21 -6.18 0.32 8.24
CA LEU A 21 -5.63 -0.66 9.17
C LEU A 21 -5.84 -0.28 10.65
N PRO A 22 -5.63 0.98 11.10
CA PRO A 22 -5.89 1.34 12.49
C PRO A 22 -7.36 1.11 12.90
N ARG A 23 -8.31 1.42 12.02
CA ARG A 23 -9.74 1.18 12.26
C ARG A 23 -10.02 -0.32 12.32
N LEU A 24 -9.53 -1.09 11.34
CA LEU A 24 -9.72 -2.53 11.30
C LEU A 24 -9.15 -3.25 12.53
N LEU A 25 -7.99 -2.82 13.02
CA LEU A 25 -7.40 -3.36 14.26
C LEU A 25 -8.26 -3.02 15.48
N SER A 26 -8.78 -1.79 15.57
CA SER A 26 -9.66 -1.40 16.69
C SER A 26 -10.95 -2.22 16.77
N LEU A 27 -11.44 -2.73 15.63
CA LEU A 27 -12.61 -3.61 15.60
C LEU A 27 -12.33 -4.97 16.26
N LEU A 28 -11.09 -5.49 16.17
CA LEU A 28 -10.69 -6.74 16.81
C LEU A 28 -10.60 -6.63 18.32
N ASP A 29 -10.16 -5.46 18.82
CA ASP A 29 -9.98 -5.21 20.25
C ASP A 29 -11.30 -4.84 20.95
N SER A 30 -12.31 -4.44 20.17
CA SER A 30 -13.63 -4.05 20.68
C SER A 30 -14.60 -5.24 20.69
N ASP A 31 -15.61 -5.21 21.58
CA ASP A 31 -16.78 -6.13 21.53
C ASP A 31 -17.71 -5.83 20.31
N SER A 32 -17.16 -5.27 19.23
CA SER A 32 -17.91 -4.96 18.02
C SER A 32 -18.36 -6.23 17.30
N THR A 33 -19.57 -6.19 16.76
CA THR A 33 -20.10 -7.24 15.89
C THR A 33 -19.74 -7.03 14.42
N GLU A 34 -19.07 -5.92 14.07
CA GLU A 34 -18.60 -5.69 12.71
C GLU A 34 -17.41 -6.58 12.37
N GLU A 35 -17.44 -7.19 11.19
CA GLU A 35 -16.29 -7.91 10.65
C GLU A 35 -15.16 -6.92 10.32
N ALA A 36 -13.93 -7.22 10.76
CA ALA A 36 -12.73 -6.46 10.45
C ALA A 36 -12.28 -6.71 9.01
N MET A 37 -13.07 -6.19 8.05
CA MET A 37 -12.86 -6.35 6.62
C MET A 37 -12.91 -5.02 5.89
N ASN A 38 -11.92 -4.77 5.04
CA ASN A 38 -12.01 -3.76 3.99
C ASN A 38 -11.29 -4.25 2.74
N VAL A 39 -12.07 -4.54 1.69
CA VAL A 39 -11.55 -4.96 0.37
C VAL A 39 -11.93 -3.96 -0.73
N GLN A 40 -12.40 -2.76 -0.35
CA GLN A 40 -12.81 -1.75 -1.30
C GLN A 40 -11.58 -1.19 -2.03
N LEU A 41 -11.65 -1.15 -3.35
CA LEU A 41 -10.60 -0.56 -4.18
C LEU A 41 -10.79 0.95 -4.21
N SER A 42 -9.75 1.68 -3.84
CA SER A 42 -9.72 3.13 -3.92
C SER A 42 -9.32 3.57 -5.34
N GLN A 43 -9.94 4.65 -5.82
CA GLN A 43 -9.61 5.29 -7.11
C GLN A 43 -8.59 6.43 -6.97
N ASP A 44 -8.16 6.75 -5.76
CA ASP A 44 -7.37 7.93 -5.42
C ASP A 44 -6.09 7.61 -4.61
N GLU A 45 -6.00 6.44 -3.99
CA GLU A 45 -4.83 6.02 -3.22
C GLU A 45 -3.58 5.86 -4.10
N THR A 46 -2.47 6.43 -3.64
CA THR A 46 -1.17 6.50 -4.33
C THR A 46 0.03 6.23 -3.40
N TYR A 47 -0.22 5.88 -2.13
CA TYR A 47 0.76 5.83 -1.06
C TYR A 47 1.48 7.17 -0.79
N ALA A 48 0.93 8.28 -1.29
CA ALA A 48 1.45 9.59 -0.97
C ALA A 48 1.53 9.77 0.56
N ASP A 49 2.65 10.33 1.00
CA ASP A 49 2.92 10.69 2.39
C ASP A 49 3.01 9.49 3.36
N ILE A 50 3.17 8.27 2.84
CA ILE A 50 3.50 7.08 3.61
C ILE A 50 4.99 6.78 3.44
N LEU A 51 5.76 7.02 4.51
CA LEU A 51 7.17 6.60 4.58
C LEU A 51 7.24 5.20 5.21
N PRO A 52 7.62 4.16 4.45
CA PRO A 52 7.68 2.80 4.99
C PRO A 52 8.79 2.70 6.03
N VAL A 53 8.48 2.08 7.18
CA VAL A 53 9.48 1.74 8.19
C VAL A 53 10.40 0.66 7.63
N ARG A 54 11.68 0.99 7.47
CA ARG A 54 12.69 0.05 6.96
C ARG A 54 13.29 -0.73 8.14
N ARG A 55 13.20 -2.06 8.06
CA ARG A 55 13.72 -2.98 9.08
C ARG A 55 15.24 -3.08 9.05
N ASP A 56 15.81 -3.02 7.84
CA ASP A 56 17.24 -3.02 7.62
C ASP A 56 17.73 -1.57 7.46
N LYS A 57 18.37 -1.05 8.50
CA LYS A 57 18.93 0.31 8.51
C LYS A 57 20.28 0.39 7.81
N GLU A 58 20.92 -0.75 7.53
CA GLU A 58 22.21 -0.81 6.84
C GLU A 58 22.03 -1.03 5.33
N ALA A 59 20.77 -1.19 4.87
CA ALA A 59 20.44 -1.36 3.47
C ALA A 59 20.96 -0.20 2.62
N LEU A 60 21.86 -0.50 1.69
CA LEU A 60 22.43 0.48 0.77
C LEU A 60 21.48 0.80 -0.39
N ASN A 61 20.44 0.00 -0.60
CA ASN A 61 19.45 0.17 -1.66
C ASN A 61 18.03 0.41 -1.10
N ALA A 62 17.21 1.10 -1.89
CA ALA A 62 15.84 1.39 -1.55
C ALA A 62 14.92 1.42 -2.76
N TRP A 63 13.72 0.91 -2.59
CA TRP A 63 12.64 1.00 -3.57
C TRP A 63 11.68 2.11 -3.17
N ILE A 64 11.24 2.90 -4.14
CA ILE A 64 10.22 3.95 -3.97
C ILE A 64 9.14 3.71 -5.02
N SER A 65 7.91 3.52 -4.57
CA SER A 65 6.77 3.45 -5.49
C SER A 65 6.41 4.86 -5.96
N ILE A 66 6.36 5.04 -7.29
CA ILE A 66 6.05 6.32 -7.94
C ILE A 66 4.66 6.34 -8.56
N MET A 67 4.07 5.17 -8.80
CA MET A 67 2.75 5.04 -9.41
C MET A 67 2.00 3.80 -8.92
N ARG A 68 0.68 3.80 -9.13
CA ARG A 68 -0.20 2.66 -8.87
C ARG A 68 -1.21 2.50 -10.00
N GLY A 69 -1.53 1.25 -10.34
CA GLY A 69 -2.42 0.94 -11.46
C GLY A 69 -1.68 0.96 -12.81
N CYS A 70 -2.41 0.77 -13.90
CA CYS A 70 -1.86 0.82 -15.25
C CYS A 70 -2.95 1.10 -16.28
N ASN A 71 -2.66 1.95 -17.26
CA ASN A 71 -3.56 2.22 -18.39
C ASN A 71 -3.31 1.32 -19.61
N ASN A 72 -2.28 0.47 -19.57
CA ASN A 72 -1.99 -0.47 -20.66
C ASN A 72 -2.92 -1.68 -20.60
N MET A 73 -3.62 -1.91 -21.71
CA MET A 73 -4.54 -3.04 -21.87
C MET A 73 -3.83 -4.26 -22.47
N CYS A 74 -2.82 -4.76 -21.77
CA CYS A 74 -2.11 -5.97 -22.18
C CYS A 74 -3.06 -7.19 -22.08
N SER A 75 -3.08 -8.05 -23.11
CA SER A 75 -4.00 -9.20 -23.21
C SER A 75 -3.95 -10.18 -22.04
N PHE A 76 -2.84 -10.20 -21.30
CA PHE A 76 -2.60 -11.08 -20.16
C PHE A 76 -2.70 -10.37 -18.80
N CYS A 77 -2.82 -9.04 -18.78
CA CYS A 77 -2.65 -8.27 -17.55
C CYS A 77 -4.00 -7.94 -16.91
N ILE A 78 -4.19 -8.40 -15.67
CA ILE A 78 -5.40 -8.14 -14.88
C ILE A 78 -5.37 -6.76 -14.18
N VAL A 79 -4.21 -6.11 -14.11
CA VAL A 79 -3.97 -4.88 -13.33
C VAL A 79 -5.02 -3.78 -13.54
N PRO A 80 -5.47 -3.47 -14.77
CA PRO A 80 -6.48 -2.42 -14.99
C PRO A 80 -7.79 -2.65 -14.21
N PHE A 81 -8.11 -3.91 -13.90
CA PHE A 81 -9.35 -4.27 -13.20
C PHE A 81 -9.18 -4.33 -11.68
N VAL A 82 -8.02 -4.80 -11.20
CA VAL A 82 -7.79 -5.02 -9.75
C VAL A 82 -7.04 -3.89 -9.05
N ARG A 83 -6.30 -3.07 -9.79
CA ARG A 83 -5.61 -1.86 -9.27
C ARG A 83 -6.10 -0.58 -9.93
N GLY A 84 -7.06 -0.67 -10.84
CA GLY A 84 -7.64 0.48 -11.54
C GLY A 84 -6.66 1.17 -12.51
N ARG A 85 -7.06 2.37 -12.91
CA ARG A 85 -6.28 3.24 -13.80
C ARG A 85 -4.98 3.71 -13.14
N GLU A 86 -4.03 4.09 -13.97
CA GLU A 86 -2.75 4.64 -13.52
C GLU A 86 -2.96 5.92 -12.72
N ARG A 87 -2.24 6.02 -11.61
CA ARG A 87 -2.18 7.15 -10.70
C ARG A 87 -0.74 7.39 -10.30
N ASN A 88 -0.31 8.64 -10.42
CA ASN A 88 1.06 9.04 -10.15
C ASN A 88 1.15 9.71 -8.78
N ARG A 89 2.18 9.37 -8.02
CA ARG A 89 2.51 10.06 -6.78
C ARG A 89 3.06 11.46 -7.11
N PRO A 90 2.77 12.50 -6.31
CA PRO A 90 3.36 13.82 -6.50
C PRO A 90 4.89 13.77 -6.49
N ALA A 91 5.53 14.45 -7.45
CA ALA A 91 6.99 14.47 -7.57
C ALA A 91 7.69 15.00 -6.31
N SER A 92 7.09 15.98 -5.63
CA SER A 92 7.61 16.49 -4.35
C SER A 92 7.69 15.40 -3.28
N SER A 93 6.63 14.60 -3.13
CA SER A 93 6.58 13.49 -2.17
C SER A 93 7.68 12.44 -2.47
N ILE A 94 7.93 12.15 -3.76
CA ILE A 94 9.02 11.24 -4.18
C ILE A 94 10.39 11.84 -3.82
N VAL A 95 10.62 13.11 -4.15
CA VAL A 95 11.89 13.80 -3.87
C VAL A 95 12.17 13.87 -2.37
N ASP A 96 11.15 14.12 -1.55
CA ASP A 96 11.29 14.19 -0.10
C ASP A 96 11.61 12.82 0.50
N GLU A 97 11.03 11.72 -0.01
CA GLU A 97 11.44 10.38 0.39
C GLU A 97 12.89 10.05 -0.03
N VAL A 98 13.32 10.45 -1.23
CA VAL A 98 14.73 10.28 -1.64
C VAL A 98 15.69 11.03 -0.72
N ARG A 99 15.34 12.26 -0.32
CA ARG A 99 16.14 13.06 0.62
C ARG A 99 16.24 12.36 1.98
N TYR A 100 15.11 11.87 2.48
CA TYR A 100 15.07 11.10 3.72
C TYR A 100 15.98 9.86 3.65
N LEU A 101 15.91 9.09 2.56
CA LEU A 101 16.73 7.88 2.38
C LEU A 101 18.22 8.17 2.28
N ARG A 102 18.59 9.27 1.62
CA ARG A 102 19.98 9.74 1.59
C ARG A 102 20.50 10.00 3.00
N ASP A 103 19.70 10.64 3.84
CA ASP A 103 20.07 10.98 5.22
C ASP A 103 20.20 9.73 6.10
N GLU A 104 19.43 8.68 5.80
CA GLU A 104 19.56 7.34 6.39
C GLU A 104 20.74 6.51 5.81
N GLY A 105 21.50 7.06 4.86
CA GLY A 105 22.72 6.43 4.33
C GLY A 105 22.54 5.57 3.08
N VAL A 106 21.33 5.48 2.53
CA VAL A 106 21.03 4.77 1.27
C VAL A 106 21.84 5.38 0.11
N LYS A 107 22.39 4.52 -0.74
CA LYS A 107 23.24 4.88 -1.88
C LYS A 107 22.58 4.65 -3.23
N GLU A 108 21.62 3.74 -3.30
CA GLU A 108 20.90 3.37 -4.51
C GLU A 108 19.40 3.48 -4.30
N VAL A 109 18.71 4.13 -5.24
CA VAL A 109 17.26 4.24 -5.25
C VAL A 109 16.73 3.67 -6.56
N THR A 110 15.75 2.77 -6.47
CA THR A 110 15.00 2.22 -7.60
C THR A 110 13.56 2.69 -7.54
N LEU A 111 13.05 3.22 -8.65
CA LEU A 111 11.67 3.68 -8.79
C LEU A 111 10.79 2.54 -9.35
N LEU A 112 9.61 2.35 -8.76
CA LEU A 112 8.65 1.28 -9.10
C LEU A 112 7.27 1.83 -9.48
#